data_AF-A0A2E3ZQX0-F1
#
_entry.id   AF-A0A2E3ZQX0-F1
#
_cell.length_a   1.000
_cell.length_b   1.000
_cell.length_c   1.000
_cell.angle_alpha   90.00
_cell.angle_beta   90.00
_cell.angle_gamma   90.00
#
_symmetry.space_group_name_H-M   'P 1'
#
loop_
_entity.id
_entity.type
_entity.pdbx_description
1 polymer ?
#
loop_
_entity_poly.entity_id
_entity_poly.type
_entity_poly.pdbx_seq_one_letter_code
_entity_poly.pdbx_strand_id
1 'polypeptide(L)'
;MNKRKNRETDSFTVSFLDVASCGFGAMIILLMITKSSAPTTLEAIETVVPEGSVAELQNQLFEIRGETSIVNRELNAKQEQLSANKERVARLRRDLEDIQGRFNTTKDLSDETTDEMGRLALAQQSLTEEMQRLLANTSAPDNNVIGGVPVDSEYIIFVIDTSGSMFQNPSWDKMLGVIEDTLNVYPEVKGIQVMNDMGDYMFDSYRGDWIPDTPGRRSQIISTLRTWNPYSNSSPVEGVTRAINTFYSPDKKISIYVLGDDFQPGGSIREVLQTIDRINLEDANGDRLVRIHGIGFPTIFAGPRRFQQSVYRYSTLMREMTIRNGGTFVGLNDYQ
;
A
#
# COMPACT_ATOMS: atom_id res chain seq x y z
N MET A 1 71.22 32.59 114.39
CA MET A 1 71.37 32.51 115.86
C MET A 1 70.01 32.74 116.50
N ASN A 2 69.56 31.84 117.39
CA ASN A 2 68.41 31.97 118.30
C ASN A 2 67.00 32.03 117.67
N LYS A 3 65.90 31.55 118.28
CA LYS A 3 65.58 30.62 119.39
C LYS A 3 64.03 30.49 119.37
N ARG A 4 63.51 29.33 119.80
CA ARG A 4 62.10 29.01 120.18
C ARG A 4 61.28 30.19 120.76
N LYS A 5 59.94 30.22 120.57
CA LYS A 5 58.93 29.67 121.52
C LYS A 5 57.46 29.97 121.14
N ASN A 6 56.64 28.91 121.21
CA ASN A 6 55.22 28.76 121.58
C ASN A 6 54.37 29.99 121.98
N ARG A 7 53.12 30.00 121.49
CA ARG A 7 51.89 30.19 122.29
C ARG A 7 50.69 29.46 121.64
N GLU A 8 50.38 28.29 122.21
CA GLU A 8 49.03 27.73 122.44
C GLU A 8 48.09 28.80 123.04
N THR A 9 46.77 28.83 122.96
CA THR A 9 45.66 27.91 122.57
C THR A 9 44.41 28.78 122.69
N ASP A 10 43.55 28.86 121.66
CA ASP A 10 42.14 29.33 121.80
C ASP A 10 41.25 29.04 120.57
N SER A 11 41.65 28.08 119.71
CA SER A 11 41.00 27.81 118.43
C SER A 11 40.00 26.62 118.43
N PHE A 12 39.79 25.96 119.57
CA PHE A 12 39.08 24.67 119.60
C PHE A 12 37.57 24.72 119.89
N THR A 13 36.97 25.87 120.25
CA THR A 13 35.54 25.95 120.60
C THR A 13 34.64 26.52 119.51
N VAL A 14 35.17 27.26 118.52
CA VAL A 14 34.35 27.85 117.44
C VAL A 14 34.20 26.89 116.25
N SER A 15 35.21 26.07 115.95
CA SER A 15 35.18 25.14 114.81
C SER A 15 34.35 23.87 115.03
N PHE A 16 34.03 23.50 116.28
CA PHE A 16 33.23 22.30 116.56
C PHE A 16 31.74 22.49 116.26
N LEU A 17 31.19 23.69 116.51
CA LEU A 17 29.79 24.01 116.25
C LEU A 17 29.46 24.03 114.76
N ASP A 18 30.41 24.50 113.93
CA ASP A 18 30.25 24.63 112.47
C ASP A 18 30.32 23.25 111.78
N VAL A 19 31.21 22.36 112.25
CA VAL A 19 31.31 20.98 111.77
C VAL A 19 30.12 20.12 112.22
N ALA A 20 29.64 20.30 113.46
CA ALA A 20 28.45 19.60 113.95
C ALA A 20 27.17 20.06 113.21
N SER A 21 27.04 21.35 112.91
CA SER A 21 25.97 21.94 112.11
C SER A 21 25.93 21.38 110.68
N CYS A 22 27.08 21.35 110.00
CA CYS A 22 27.21 20.82 108.65
C CYS A 22 26.92 19.30 108.59
N GLY A 23 27.43 18.53 109.55
CA GLY A 23 27.19 17.09 109.62
C GLY A 23 25.73 16.73 109.91
N PHE A 24 25.07 17.48 110.79
CA PHE A 24 23.65 17.26 111.11
C PHE A 24 22.74 17.65 109.94
N GLY A 25 23.06 18.72 109.22
CA GLY A 25 22.36 19.11 107.99
C GLY A 25 22.46 18.05 106.89
N ALA A 26 23.65 17.47 106.67
CA ALA A 26 23.85 16.39 105.71
C ALA A 26 23.05 15.12 106.07
N MET A 27 22.96 14.79 107.37
CA MET A 27 22.15 13.68 107.88
C MET A 27 20.64 13.91 107.67
N ILE A 28 20.13 15.13 107.91
CA ILE A 28 18.72 15.45 107.65
C ILE A 28 18.39 15.34 106.15
N ILE A 29 19.27 15.83 105.26
CA ILE A 29 19.08 15.71 103.81
C ILE A 29 19.07 14.24 103.39
N LEU A 30 19.99 13.41 103.90
CA LEU A 30 20.00 11.97 103.66
C LEU A 30 18.72 11.27 104.16
N LEU A 31 18.22 11.66 105.34
CA LEU A 31 17.01 11.08 105.91
C LEU A 31 15.74 11.49 105.15
N MET A 32 15.74 12.71 104.60
CA MET A 32 14.66 13.24 103.76
C MET A 32 14.66 12.60 102.36
N ILE A 33 15.83 12.29 101.79
CA ILE A 33 15.96 11.54 100.52
C ILE A 33 15.52 10.08 100.72
N THR A 34 15.96 9.43 101.81
CA THR A 34 15.68 8.01 102.08
C THR A 34 14.23 7.74 102.52
N LYS A 35 13.53 8.69 103.12
CA LYS A 35 12.10 8.54 103.48
C LYS A 35 11.12 8.67 102.31
N SER A 36 11.59 8.97 101.09
CA SER A 36 10.73 8.95 99.89
C SER A 36 10.60 7.57 99.23
N SER A 37 11.28 6.55 99.75
CA SER A 37 11.27 5.19 99.19
C SER A 37 10.31 4.28 99.96
N ALA A 38 9.00 4.38 99.68
CA ALA A 38 8.10 3.27 99.99
C ALA A 38 8.42 2.09 99.04
N PRO A 39 8.44 0.84 99.52
CA PRO A 39 8.67 -0.31 98.66
C PRO A 39 7.37 -0.63 97.94
N THR A 40 7.21 -0.16 96.70
CA THR A 40 6.23 -0.76 95.79
C THR A 40 6.87 -1.99 95.17
N THR A 41 6.15 -3.08 95.30
CA THR A 41 6.42 -4.46 94.87
C THR A 41 7.12 -4.57 93.51
N LEU A 42 8.07 -5.50 93.42
CA LEU A 42 8.49 -6.10 92.14
C LEU A 42 7.25 -6.74 91.49
N GLU A 43 6.50 -5.96 90.71
CA GLU A 43 5.72 -6.52 89.61
C GLU A 43 6.73 -6.84 88.51
N ALA A 44 6.60 -8.07 87.99
CA ALA A 44 7.44 -8.61 86.96
C ALA A 44 7.65 -7.59 85.83
N ILE A 45 8.86 -7.59 85.27
CA ILE A 45 9.06 -7.10 83.91
C ILE A 45 8.26 -8.04 83.01
N GLU A 46 6.93 -7.85 82.94
CA GLU A 46 6.19 -8.20 81.75
C GLU A 46 6.63 -7.18 80.71
N THR A 47 7.37 -7.68 79.73
CA THR A 47 7.63 -7.03 78.47
C THR A 47 6.28 -6.66 77.82
N VAL A 48 5.70 -5.53 78.23
CA VAL A 48 4.57 -4.92 77.53
C VAL A 48 5.14 -4.29 76.27
N VAL A 49 5.36 -5.12 75.24
CA VAL A 49 5.24 -4.61 73.88
C VAL A 49 3.80 -4.13 73.77
N PRO A 50 3.51 -2.85 73.43
CA PRO A 50 2.13 -2.40 73.34
C PRO A 50 1.44 -3.26 72.28
N GLU A 51 0.51 -4.13 72.68
CA GLU A 51 -0.17 -5.07 71.77
C GLU A 51 -0.76 -4.34 70.55
N GLY A 52 -1.18 -3.07 70.73
CA GLY A 52 -1.63 -2.19 69.66
C GLY A 52 -0.56 -1.85 68.61
N SER A 53 0.71 -1.66 68.99
CA SER A 53 1.79 -1.36 68.04
C SER A 53 2.20 -2.61 67.23
N VAL A 54 2.16 -3.79 67.84
CA VAL A 54 2.39 -5.06 67.15
C VAL A 54 1.24 -5.36 66.17
N ALA A 55 -0.01 -5.14 66.59
CA ALA A 55 -1.17 -5.31 65.73
C ALA A 55 -1.17 -4.35 64.53
N GLU A 56 -0.77 -3.10 64.72
CA GLU A 56 -0.65 -2.12 63.64
C GLU A 56 0.44 -2.50 62.64
N LEU A 57 1.62 -2.90 63.11
CA LEU A 57 2.70 -3.39 62.25
C LEU A 57 2.32 -4.69 61.52
N GLN A 58 1.53 -5.57 62.14
CA GLN A 58 1.00 -6.77 61.49
C GLN A 58 0.00 -6.43 60.38
N ASN A 59 -0.87 -5.44 60.59
CA ASN A 59 -1.81 -4.96 59.57
C ASN A 59 -1.06 -4.32 58.39
N GLN A 60 -0.08 -3.45 58.66
CA GLN A 60 0.77 -2.86 57.60
C GLN A 60 1.53 -3.93 56.83
N LEU A 61 2.07 -4.96 57.51
CA LEU A 61 2.73 -6.07 56.85
C LEU A 61 1.76 -6.87 55.96
N PHE A 62 0.51 -7.04 56.39
CA PHE A 62 -0.51 -7.72 55.61
C PHE A 62 -0.91 -6.91 54.37
N GLU A 63 -1.09 -5.59 54.50
CA GLU A 63 -1.35 -4.67 53.39
C GLU A 63 -0.21 -4.69 52.37
N ILE A 64 1.03 -4.51 52.81
CA ILE A 64 2.22 -4.54 51.95
C ILE A 64 2.35 -5.89 51.23
N ARG A 65 2.06 -7.01 51.91
CA ARG A 65 2.04 -8.34 51.28
C ARG A 65 0.92 -8.48 50.25
N GLY A 66 -0.25 -7.90 50.53
CA GLY A 66 -1.37 -7.83 49.59
C GLY A 66 -1.01 -7.04 48.34
N GLU A 67 -0.45 -5.84 48.50
CA GLU A 67 0.03 -5.00 47.40
C GLU A 67 1.13 -5.70 46.59
N THR A 68 2.10 -6.33 47.26
CA THR A 68 3.16 -7.10 46.61
C THR A 68 2.60 -8.26 45.78
N SER A 69 1.54 -8.92 46.26
CA SER A 69 0.86 -9.99 45.54
C SER A 69 0.16 -9.48 44.28
N ILE A 70 -0.50 -8.31 44.37
CA ILE A 70 -1.16 -7.65 43.22
C ILE A 70 -0.11 -7.23 42.19
N VAL A 71 0.95 -6.55 42.62
CA VAL A 71 2.05 -6.10 41.75
C VAL A 71 2.74 -7.28 41.06
N ASN A 72 3.00 -8.38 41.76
CA ASN A 72 3.57 -9.59 41.15
C ASN A 72 2.63 -10.21 40.11
N ARG A 73 1.31 -10.18 40.34
CA ARG A 73 0.32 -10.66 39.38
C ARG A 73 0.29 -9.78 38.13
N GLU A 74 0.31 -8.46 38.30
CA GLU A 74 0.38 -7.51 37.19
C GLU A 74 1.68 -7.64 36.39
N LEU A 75 2.81 -7.81 37.08
CA LEU A 75 4.11 -8.03 36.46
C LEU A 75 4.10 -9.29 35.59
N ASN A 76 3.56 -10.40 36.09
CA ASN A 76 3.42 -11.64 35.33
C ASN A 76 2.52 -11.44 34.10
N ALA A 77 1.36 -10.78 34.26
CA ALA A 77 0.47 -10.49 33.14
C ALA A 77 1.15 -9.61 32.08
N LYS A 78 1.97 -8.63 32.48
CA LYS A 78 2.76 -7.79 31.56
C LYS A 78 3.87 -8.57 30.87
N GLN A 79 4.51 -9.50 31.56
CA GLN A 79 5.50 -10.39 30.96
C GLN A 79 4.88 -11.31 29.91
N GLU A 80 3.70 -11.87 30.18
CA GLU A 80 2.95 -12.67 29.21
C GLU A 80 2.54 -11.84 27.97
N GLN A 81 2.00 -10.64 28.17
CA GLN A 81 1.68 -9.70 27.08
C GLN A 81 2.92 -9.35 26.25
N LEU A 82 4.06 -9.11 26.90
CA LEU A 82 5.31 -8.81 26.22
C LEU A 82 5.80 -10.00 25.40
N SER A 83 5.68 -11.21 25.94
CA SER A 83 6.04 -12.46 25.24
C SER A 83 5.18 -12.64 23.97
N ALA A 84 3.86 -12.51 24.10
CA ALA A 84 2.93 -12.61 22.97
C ALA A 84 3.19 -11.54 21.88
N ASN A 85 3.51 -10.31 22.30
CA ASN A 85 3.86 -9.23 21.37
C ASN A 85 5.19 -9.49 20.65
N LYS A 86 6.20 -10.01 21.35
CA LYS A 86 7.48 -10.41 20.73
C LYS A 86 7.27 -11.49 19.67
N GLU A 87 6.44 -12.49 19.96
CA GLU A 87 6.10 -13.53 18.99
C GLU A 87 5.35 -12.99 17.77
N ARG A 88 4.42 -12.04 17.98
CA ARG A 88 3.73 -11.36 16.89
C ARG A 88 4.69 -10.54 16.01
N VAL A 89 5.63 -9.82 16.61
CA VAL A 89 6.66 -9.07 15.87
C VAL A 89 7.55 -10.02 15.08
N ALA A 90 7.94 -11.17 15.64
CA ALA A 90 8.75 -12.17 14.94
C ALA A 90 8.02 -12.80 13.75
N ARG A 91 6.69 -13.02 13.85
CA ARG A 91 5.87 -13.43 12.70
C ARG A 91 5.82 -12.36 11.62
N LEU A 92 5.49 -11.13 11.99
CA LEU A 92 5.40 -10.01 11.03
C LEU A 92 6.72 -9.73 10.32
N ARG A 93 7.87 -9.90 10.99
CA ARG A 93 9.19 -9.79 10.34
C ARG A 93 9.42 -10.88 9.30
N ARG A 94 9.04 -12.13 9.59
CA ARG A 94 9.12 -13.23 8.63
C ARG A 94 8.20 -13.01 7.43
N ASP A 95 6.97 -12.55 7.66
CA ASP A 95 6.02 -12.23 6.59
C ASP A 95 6.56 -11.10 5.70
N LEU A 96 7.18 -10.07 6.30
CA LEU A 96 7.82 -8.98 5.58
C LEU A 96 8.99 -9.48 4.72
N GLU A 97 9.85 -10.34 5.26
CA GLU A 97 10.98 -10.94 4.54
C GLU A 97 10.51 -11.81 3.37
N ASP A 98 9.44 -12.61 3.55
CA ASP A 98 8.84 -13.41 2.48
C ASP A 98 8.24 -12.52 1.37
N ILE A 99 7.50 -11.47 1.74
CA ILE A 99 6.95 -10.51 0.77
C ILE A 99 8.07 -9.77 0.02
N GLN A 100 9.12 -9.33 0.71
CA GLN A 100 10.28 -8.69 0.09
C GLN A 100 11.03 -9.65 -0.84
N GLY A 101 11.20 -10.91 -0.44
CA GLY A 101 11.77 -11.96 -1.27
C GLY A 101 10.97 -12.16 -2.56
N ARG A 102 9.66 -12.34 -2.46
CA ARG A 102 8.75 -12.47 -3.62
C ARG A 102 8.77 -11.24 -4.52
N PHE A 103 8.82 -10.05 -3.94
CA PHE A 103 8.90 -8.80 -4.68
C PHE A 103 10.22 -8.69 -5.46
N ASN A 104 11.36 -9.01 -4.84
CA ASN A 104 12.66 -9.01 -5.50
C ASN A 104 12.73 -10.07 -6.60
N THR A 105 12.26 -11.29 -6.36
CA THR A 105 12.19 -12.33 -7.42
C THR A 105 11.29 -11.92 -8.57
N THR A 106 10.15 -11.26 -8.30
CA THR A 106 9.27 -10.73 -9.35
C THR A 106 9.96 -9.61 -10.14
N LYS A 107 10.74 -8.78 -9.47
CA LYS A 107 11.52 -7.72 -10.11
C LYS A 107 12.64 -8.30 -10.99
N ASP A 108 13.39 -9.28 -10.49
CA ASP A 108 14.46 -9.93 -11.25
C ASP A 108 13.90 -10.66 -12.48
N LEU A 109 12.76 -11.36 -12.34
CA LEU A 109 12.02 -11.94 -13.46
C LEU A 109 11.54 -10.88 -14.46
N SER A 110 11.09 -9.72 -13.98
CA SER A 110 10.70 -8.59 -14.83
C SER A 110 11.90 -7.99 -15.58
N ASP A 111 13.07 -7.91 -14.93
CA ASP A 111 14.30 -7.38 -15.53
C ASP A 111 14.86 -8.38 -16.57
N GLU A 112 14.83 -9.69 -16.31
CA GLU A 112 15.15 -10.74 -17.29
C GLU A 112 14.19 -10.72 -18.49
N THR A 113 12.88 -10.61 -18.24
CA THR A 113 11.87 -10.50 -19.32
C THR A 113 12.07 -9.21 -20.12
N THR A 114 12.56 -8.13 -19.49
CA THR A 114 12.87 -6.86 -20.17
C THR A 114 14.12 -7.00 -21.06
N ASP A 115 15.16 -7.72 -20.62
CA ASP A 115 16.33 -8.02 -21.47
C ASP A 115 15.95 -8.92 -22.66
N GLU A 116 15.11 -9.94 -22.43
CA GLU A 116 14.58 -10.77 -23.51
C GLU A 116 13.72 -9.97 -24.49
N MET A 117 12.87 -9.07 -24.00
CA MET A 117 12.10 -8.14 -24.84
C MET A 117 13.01 -7.16 -25.59
N GLY A 118 14.11 -6.70 -24.98
CA GLY A 118 15.12 -5.87 -25.64
C GLY A 118 15.82 -6.62 -26.77
N ARG A 119 16.17 -7.90 -26.57
CA ARG A 119 16.74 -8.76 -27.60
C ARG A 119 15.73 -9.07 -28.71
N LEU A 120 14.45 -9.28 -28.37
CA LEU A 120 13.36 -9.44 -29.32
C LEU A 120 13.11 -8.16 -30.13
N ALA A 121 13.20 -6.99 -29.50
CA ALA A 121 13.08 -5.69 -30.17
C ALA A 121 14.24 -5.45 -31.14
N LEU A 122 15.48 -5.77 -30.74
CA LEU A 122 16.66 -5.74 -31.62
C LEU A 122 16.53 -6.74 -32.77
N ALA A 123 16.01 -7.94 -32.51
CA ALA A 123 15.72 -8.92 -33.56
C ALA A 123 14.63 -8.43 -34.52
N GLN A 124 13.54 -7.82 -34.02
CA GLN A 124 12.49 -7.21 -34.83
C GLN A 124 13.01 -6.03 -35.65
N GLN A 125 13.90 -5.21 -35.09
CA GLN A 125 14.52 -4.09 -35.82
C GLN A 125 15.41 -4.62 -36.95
N SER A 126 16.23 -5.64 -36.69
CA SER A 126 17.04 -6.28 -37.73
C SER A 126 16.18 -6.92 -38.82
N LEU A 127 15.07 -7.57 -38.45
CA LEU A 127 14.09 -8.12 -39.38
C LEU A 127 13.40 -6.99 -40.17
N THR A 128 13.09 -5.85 -39.56
CA THR A 128 12.45 -4.71 -40.23
C THR A 128 13.39 -4.06 -41.25
N GLU A 129 14.67 -3.89 -40.91
CA GLU A 129 15.68 -3.39 -41.85
C GLU A 129 15.88 -4.36 -43.02
N GLU A 130 15.91 -5.66 -42.74
CA GLU A 130 16.04 -6.71 -43.76
C GLU A 130 14.78 -6.79 -44.64
N MET A 131 13.59 -6.63 -44.05
CA MET A 131 12.30 -6.58 -44.74
C MET A 131 12.14 -5.31 -45.57
N GLN A 132 12.58 -4.14 -45.09
CA GLN A 132 12.63 -2.89 -45.86
C GLN A 132 13.58 -3.01 -47.05
N ARG A 133 14.72 -3.69 -46.88
CA ARG A 133 15.67 -3.97 -47.96
C ARG A 133 15.11 -4.94 -48.99
N LEU A 134 14.31 -5.92 -48.57
CA LEU A 134 13.59 -6.84 -49.46
C LEU A 134 12.42 -6.16 -50.18
N LEU A 135 11.67 -5.29 -49.49
CA LEU A 135 10.57 -4.48 -50.06
C LEU A 135 11.07 -3.45 -51.07
N ALA A 136 12.24 -2.83 -50.84
CA ALA A 136 12.86 -1.91 -51.80
C ALA A 136 13.21 -2.58 -53.15
N ASN A 137 13.29 -3.91 -53.19
CA ASN A 137 13.61 -4.71 -54.38
C ASN A 137 12.42 -5.55 -54.90
N THR A 138 11.21 -5.38 -54.34
CA THR A 138 10.04 -6.18 -54.72
C THR A 138 8.90 -5.23 -55.11
N SER A 139 8.43 -5.29 -56.37
CA SER A 139 7.18 -4.64 -56.76
C SER A 139 6.03 -5.18 -55.90
N ALA A 140 5.17 -4.27 -55.42
CA ALA A 140 4.13 -4.52 -54.43
C ALA A 140 3.38 -5.85 -54.67
N PRO A 141 3.25 -6.73 -53.67
CA PRO A 141 2.46 -7.94 -53.79
C PRO A 141 0.96 -7.60 -53.81
N ASP A 142 0.19 -8.37 -54.58
CA ASP A 142 -1.28 -8.27 -54.77
C ASP A 142 -2.13 -8.64 -53.52
N ASN A 143 -1.64 -8.40 -52.30
CA ASN A 143 -2.37 -8.74 -51.07
C ASN A 143 -2.72 -7.49 -50.25
N ASN A 144 -4.04 -7.28 -50.07
CA ASN A 144 -4.72 -6.21 -49.33
C ASN A 144 -4.40 -6.20 -47.82
N VAL A 145 -3.14 -5.97 -47.45
CA VAL A 145 -2.70 -5.82 -46.05
C VAL A 145 -1.80 -4.58 -45.96
N ILE A 146 -2.31 -3.50 -45.38
CA ILE A 146 -1.52 -2.31 -45.07
C ILE A 146 -1.20 -2.36 -43.57
N GLY A 147 0.09 -2.46 -43.21
CA GLY A 147 0.53 -2.41 -41.81
C GLY A 147 0.11 -3.61 -40.93
N GLY A 148 -0.22 -4.76 -41.53
CA GLY A 148 -0.68 -5.94 -40.79
C GLY A 148 -2.18 -5.94 -40.46
N VAL A 149 -2.96 -4.98 -40.98
CA VAL A 149 -4.42 -4.92 -40.79
C VAL A 149 -5.12 -5.37 -42.08
N PRO A 150 -5.98 -6.41 -42.04
CA PRO A 150 -6.78 -6.84 -43.20
C PRO A 150 -7.78 -5.74 -43.64
N VAL A 151 -7.81 -5.41 -44.92
CA VAL A 151 -8.65 -4.32 -45.47
C VAL A 151 -10.09 -4.78 -45.81
N ASP A 152 -10.55 -5.92 -45.30
CA ASP A 152 -11.87 -6.51 -45.63
C ASP A 152 -12.97 -6.21 -44.60
N SER A 153 -12.76 -5.23 -43.71
CA SER A 153 -13.71 -4.88 -42.65
C SER A 153 -14.80 -3.96 -43.19
N GLU A 154 -16.06 -4.36 -43.04
CA GLU A 154 -17.21 -3.58 -43.49
C GLU A 154 -17.80 -2.73 -42.36
N TYR A 155 -17.55 -3.09 -41.10
CA TYR A 155 -18.08 -2.41 -39.93
C TYR A 155 -16.96 -2.15 -38.91
N ILE A 156 -16.90 -0.94 -38.38
CA ILE A 156 -15.82 -0.50 -37.49
C ILE A 156 -16.39 -0.01 -36.16
N ILE A 157 -15.82 -0.49 -35.05
CA ILE A 157 -16.14 0.00 -33.70
C ILE A 157 -14.86 0.55 -33.08
N PHE A 158 -14.89 1.80 -32.63
CA PHE A 158 -13.82 2.38 -31.82
C PHE A 158 -14.20 2.27 -30.34
N VAL A 159 -13.35 1.62 -29.55
CA VAL A 159 -13.39 1.56 -28.09
C VAL A 159 -12.24 2.40 -27.56
N ILE A 160 -12.56 3.54 -26.94
CA ILE A 160 -11.57 4.58 -26.63
C ILE A 160 -11.43 4.72 -25.11
N ASP A 161 -10.19 4.65 -24.63
CA ASP A 161 -9.84 5.05 -23.27
C ASP A 161 -9.98 6.59 -23.15
N THR A 162 -10.95 7.03 -22.35
CA THR A 162 -11.24 8.45 -22.10
C THR A 162 -10.67 8.91 -20.76
N SER A 163 -9.69 8.18 -20.20
CA SER A 163 -9.05 8.53 -18.94
C SER A 163 -8.29 9.86 -19.02
N GLY A 164 -8.00 10.41 -17.84
CA GLY A 164 -7.29 11.68 -17.74
C GLY A 164 -5.91 11.66 -18.40
N SER A 165 -5.20 10.53 -18.41
CA SER A 165 -3.87 10.41 -19.03
C SER A 165 -3.93 10.49 -20.55
N MET A 166 -5.03 10.01 -21.15
CA MET A 166 -5.31 10.16 -22.58
C MET A 166 -5.80 11.56 -22.93
N PHE A 167 -6.82 12.07 -22.22
CA PHE A 167 -7.53 13.29 -22.59
C PHE A 167 -6.77 14.59 -22.26
N GLN A 168 -5.96 14.60 -21.19
CA GLN A 168 -5.28 15.82 -20.71
C GLN A 168 -3.88 16.01 -21.32
N ASN A 169 -3.54 15.26 -22.37
CA ASN A 169 -2.20 15.18 -22.94
C ASN A 169 -2.28 15.29 -24.49
N PRO A 170 -1.26 15.81 -25.19
CA PRO A 170 -1.17 15.82 -26.67
C PRO A 170 -1.55 14.52 -27.40
N SER A 171 -1.54 13.38 -26.71
CA SER A 171 -2.05 12.09 -27.22
C SER A 171 -3.47 12.13 -27.75
N TRP A 172 -4.32 13.02 -27.22
CA TRP A 172 -5.69 13.11 -27.70
C TRP A 172 -5.75 13.55 -29.17
N ASP A 173 -4.95 14.55 -29.55
CA ASP A 173 -4.86 14.98 -30.95
C ASP A 173 -4.24 13.89 -31.85
N LYS A 174 -3.25 13.15 -31.33
CA LYS A 174 -2.70 11.99 -32.04
C LYS A 174 -3.75 10.91 -32.26
N MET A 175 -4.57 10.63 -31.25
CA MET A 175 -5.66 9.66 -31.30
C MET A 175 -6.75 10.06 -32.30
N LEU A 176 -7.08 11.36 -32.38
CA LEU A 176 -7.94 11.89 -33.45
C LEU A 176 -7.37 11.60 -34.84
N GLY A 177 -6.07 11.84 -35.04
CA GLY A 177 -5.38 11.55 -36.30
C GLY A 177 -5.40 10.05 -36.64
N VAL A 178 -5.18 9.18 -35.66
CA VAL A 178 -5.26 7.72 -35.85
C VAL A 178 -6.67 7.28 -36.28
N ILE A 179 -7.72 7.83 -35.68
CA ILE A 179 -9.11 7.53 -36.07
C ILE A 179 -9.38 8.03 -37.49
N GLU A 180 -8.93 9.23 -37.83
CA GLU A 180 -9.05 9.79 -39.17
C GLU A 180 -8.31 8.92 -40.21
N ASP A 181 -7.07 8.55 -39.95
CA ASP A 181 -6.26 7.68 -40.80
C ASP A 181 -6.92 6.30 -40.97
N THR A 182 -7.41 5.71 -39.87
CA THR A 182 -8.12 4.43 -39.92
C THR A 182 -9.34 4.53 -40.80
N LEU A 183 -10.19 5.54 -40.61
CA LEU A 183 -11.37 5.73 -41.45
C LEU A 183 -11.01 5.98 -42.92
N ASN A 184 -9.90 6.67 -43.20
CA ASN A 184 -9.44 6.94 -44.56
C ASN A 184 -8.90 5.70 -45.29
N VAL A 185 -8.30 4.75 -44.55
CA VAL A 185 -7.84 3.47 -45.10
C VAL A 185 -9.00 2.58 -45.57
N TYR A 186 -10.17 2.72 -44.94
CA TYR A 186 -11.38 1.97 -45.30
C TYR A 186 -12.40 2.89 -46.02
N PRO A 187 -12.31 3.02 -47.35
CA PRO A 187 -13.23 3.88 -48.10
C PRO A 187 -14.67 3.34 -48.18
N GLU A 188 -14.89 2.03 -47.94
CA GLU A 188 -16.19 1.36 -48.07
C GLU A 188 -16.71 0.80 -46.74
N VAL A 189 -16.69 1.59 -45.66
CA VAL A 189 -17.31 1.19 -44.38
C VAL A 189 -18.83 1.34 -44.48
N LYS A 190 -19.59 0.32 -44.06
CA LYS A 190 -21.06 0.33 -44.03
C LYS A 190 -21.60 0.94 -42.73
N GLY A 191 -20.88 0.81 -41.63
CA GLY A 191 -21.29 1.33 -40.34
C GLY A 191 -20.13 1.54 -39.37
N ILE A 192 -20.22 2.60 -38.59
CA ILE A 192 -19.25 2.99 -37.57
C ILE A 192 -19.96 2.99 -36.21
N GLN A 193 -19.25 2.67 -35.14
CA GLN A 193 -19.67 2.96 -33.78
C GLN A 193 -18.50 3.49 -32.97
N VAL A 194 -18.77 4.37 -32.01
CA VAL A 194 -17.76 4.91 -31.10
C VAL A 194 -18.29 4.81 -29.67
N MET A 195 -17.54 4.15 -28.81
CA MET A 195 -17.83 4.00 -27.39
C MET A 195 -16.55 4.08 -26.56
N ASN A 196 -16.68 4.38 -25.27
CA ASN A 196 -15.51 4.39 -24.39
C ASN A 196 -15.22 2.96 -23.90
N ASP A 197 -14.13 2.83 -23.16
CA ASP A 197 -13.69 1.61 -22.49
C ASP A 197 -14.73 1.02 -21.51
N MET A 198 -15.66 1.83 -20.99
CA MET A 198 -16.82 1.41 -20.18
C MET A 198 -18.04 0.96 -21.01
N GLY A 199 -18.03 1.22 -22.32
CA GLY A 199 -19.14 0.96 -23.24
C GLY A 199 -20.22 2.05 -23.28
N ASP A 200 -19.93 3.26 -22.82
CA ASP A 200 -20.76 4.44 -23.05
C ASP A 200 -20.62 4.88 -24.51
N TYR A 201 -21.76 5.05 -25.17
CA TYR A 201 -21.83 5.47 -26.57
C TYR A 201 -21.50 6.96 -26.70
N MET A 202 -20.78 7.32 -27.76
CA MET A 202 -20.57 8.73 -28.09
C MET A 202 -21.87 9.43 -28.45
N PHE A 203 -22.70 8.78 -29.28
CA PHE A 203 -23.99 9.29 -29.69
C PHE A 203 -25.09 8.40 -29.16
N ASP A 204 -25.78 8.85 -28.11
CA ASP A 204 -26.89 8.11 -27.51
C ASP A 204 -28.01 7.77 -28.51
N SER A 205 -28.22 8.61 -29.53
CA SER A 205 -29.20 8.36 -30.59
C SER A 205 -28.89 7.13 -31.46
N TYR A 206 -27.65 6.63 -31.40
CA TYR A 206 -27.18 5.45 -32.11
C TYR A 206 -26.86 4.28 -31.15
N ARG A 207 -27.41 4.31 -29.94
CA ARG A 207 -27.22 3.24 -28.96
C ARG A 207 -27.77 1.92 -29.50
N GLY A 208 -26.89 0.94 -29.70
CA GLY A 208 -27.24 -0.38 -30.25
C GLY A 208 -27.42 -0.40 -31.77
N ASP A 209 -27.27 0.74 -32.43
CA ASP A 209 -27.38 0.87 -33.88
C ASP A 209 -26.06 1.29 -34.51
N TRP A 210 -25.90 1.05 -35.81
CA TRP A 210 -24.73 1.51 -36.55
C TRP A 210 -24.90 2.96 -36.99
N ILE A 211 -23.85 3.77 -36.81
CA ILE A 211 -23.77 5.10 -37.42
C ILE A 211 -23.47 4.89 -38.91
N PRO A 212 -24.33 5.35 -39.84
CA PRO A 212 -24.05 5.21 -41.26
C PRO A 212 -22.78 5.97 -41.63
N ASP A 213 -21.91 5.32 -42.40
CA ASP A 213 -20.67 5.96 -42.83
C ASP A 213 -20.95 7.01 -43.92
N THR A 214 -20.73 8.28 -43.57
CA THR A 214 -20.83 9.39 -44.51
C THR A 214 -19.78 10.44 -44.12
N PRO A 215 -19.30 11.27 -45.07
CA PRO A 215 -18.34 12.33 -44.76
C PRO A 215 -18.82 13.24 -43.61
N GLY A 216 -20.11 13.60 -43.59
CA GLY A 216 -20.70 14.41 -42.52
C GLY A 216 -20.68 13.72 -41.15
N ARG A 217 -20.96 12.41 -41.09
CA ARG A 217 -20.90 11.64 -39.84
C ARG A 217 -19.46 11.46 -39.35
N ARG A 218 -18.51 11.20 -40.25
CA ARG A 218 -17.08 11.15 -39.91
C ARG A 218 -16.60 12.46 -39.31
N SER A 219 -16.91 13.59 -39.96
CA SER A 219 -16.57 14.93 -39.41
C SER A 219 -17.23 15.20 -38.06
N GLN A 220 -18.47 14.73 -37.86
CA GLN A 220 -19.17 14.86 -36.59
C GLN A 220 -18.54 14.01 -35.47
N ILE A 221 -18.08 12.78 -35.78
CA ILE A 221 -17.33 11.93 -34.85
C ILE A 221 -16.05 12.66 -34.40
N ILE A 222 -15.24 13.11 -35.35
CA ILE A 222 -13.97 13.80 -35.06
C ILE A 222 -14.20 15.08 -34.25
N SER A 223 -15.21 15.88 -34.59
CA SER A 223 -15.50 17.11 -33.84
C SER A 223 -16.01 16.84 -32.43
N THR A 224 -16.82 15.80 -32.24
CA THR A 224 -17.36 15.42 -30.91
C THR A 224 -16.25 14.88 -30.02
N LEU A 225 -15.35 14.04 -30.56
CA LEU A 225 -14.21 13.49 -29.82
C LEU A 225 -13.35 14.57 -29.15
N ARG A 226 -13.21 15.76 -29.74
CA ARG A 226 -12.41 16.86 -29.16
C ARG A 226 -12.86 17.29 -27.76
N THR A 227 -14.13 17.07 -27.42
CA THR A 227 -14.71 17.47 -26.13
C THR A 227 -15.32 16.31 -25.36
N TRP A 228 -15.25 15.09 -25.90
CA TRP A 228 -15.92 13.92 -25.33
C TRP A 228 -15.02 13.25 -24.30
N ASN A 229 -15.33 13.45 -23.02
CA ASN A 229 -14.59 12.93 -21.88
C ASN A 229 -15.54 12.29 -20.84
N PRO A 230 -16.21 11.18 -21.21
CA PRO A 230 -16.95 10.39 -20.23
C PRO A 230 -16.00 9.71 -19.23
N TYR A 231 -16.54 9.28 -18.09
CA TYR A 231 -15.75 8.56 -17.09
C TYR A 231 -15.17 7.25 -17.66
N SER A 232 -13.90 6.98 -17.33
CA SER A 232 -13.16 5.78 -17.74
C SER A 232 -12.42 5.20 -16.54
N ASN A 233 -12.35 3.87 -16.48
CA ASN A 233 -11.57 3.12 -15.49
C ASN A 233 -10.25 2.57 -16.06
N SER A 234 -9.89 2.94 -17.30
CA SER A 234 -8.73 2.44 -18.05
C SER A 234 -8.74 0.91 -18.21
N SER A 235 -9.92 0.34 -18.45
CA SER A 235 -10.11 -1.10 -18.71
C SER A 235 -10.93 -1.27 -19.99
N PRO A 236 -10.37 -1.87 -21.06
CA PRO A 236 -11.08 -2.03 -22.32
C PRO A 236 -12.13 -3.16 -22.30
N VAL A 237 -12.20 -3.93 -21.20
CA VAL A 237 -12.98 -5.18 -21.13
C VAL A 237 -14.45 -4.91 -21.35
N GLU A 238 -14.99 -3.93 -20.65
CA GLU A 238 -16.41 -3.61 -20.63
C GLU A 238 -16.88 -3.11 -21.99
N GLY A 239 -16.12 -2.20 -22.60
CA GLY A 239 -16.36 -1.64 -23.93
C GLY A 239 -16.27 -2.69 -25.03
N VAL A 240 -15.20 -3.51 -25.04
CA VAL A 240 -15.06 -4.60 -26.02
C VAL A 240 -16.16 -5.65 -25.84
N THR A 241 -16.49 -6.02 -24.60
CA THR A 241 -17.57 -6.98 -24.32
C THR A 241 -18.92 -6.46 -24.81
N ARG A 242 -19.21 -5.18 -24.57
CA ARG A 242 -20.44 -4.54 -25.07
C ARG A 242 -20.47 -4.50 -26.59
N ALA A 243 -19.36 -4.15 -27.23
CA ALA A 243 -19.24 -4.10 -28.67
C ALA A 243 -19.58 -5.46 -29.30
N ILE A 244 -18.97 -6.55 -28.80
CA ILE A 244 -19.23 -7.91 -29.29
C ILE A 244 -20.69 -8.31 -29.07
N ASN A 245 -21.18 -8.21 -27.83
CA ASN A 245 -22.52 -8.69 -27.47
C ASN A 245 -23.64 -7.93 -28.20
N THR A 246 -23.43 -6.66 -28.55
CA THR A 246 -24.47 -5.82 -29.16
C THR A 246 -24.45 -5.91 -30.69
N PHE A 247 -23.26 -5.91 -31.29
CA PHE A 247 -23.12 -5.65 -32.72
C PHE A 247 -22.79 -6.87 -33.56
N TYR A 248 -22.31 -7.95 -32.95
CA TYR A 248 -21.99 -9.18 -33.68
C TYR A 248 -23.21 -9.68 -34.46
N SER A 249 -22.97 -10.00 -35.73
CA SER A 249 -23.92 -10.66 -36.61
C SER A 249 -23.16 -11.54 -37.61
N PRO A 250 -23.64 -12.76 -37.93
CA PRO A 250 -22.93 -13.69 -38.82
C PRO A 250 -22.65 -13.15 -40.23
N ASP A 251 -23.44 -12.19 -40.70
CA ASP A 251 -23.34 -11.56 -42.02
C ASP A 251 -22.45 -10.31 -42.04
N LYS A 252 -21.82 -9.94 -40.91
CA LYS A 252 -21.04 -8.70 -40.79
C LYS A 252 -19.59 -8.97 -40.45
N LYS A 253 -18.69 -8.39 -41.24
CA LYS A 253 -17.26 -8.34 -40.93
C LYS A 253 -16.97 -7.12 -40.06
N ILE A 254 -16.83 -7.36 -38.76
CA ILE A 254 -16.65 -6.31 -37.75
C ILE A 254 -15.20 -6.28 -37.25
N SER A 255 -14.65 -5.07 -37.21
CA SER A 255 -13.35 -4.79 -36.61
C SER A 255 -13.49 -3.80 -35.46
N ILE A 256 -13.00 -4.20 -34.29
CA ILE A 256 -12.97 -3.39 -33.08
C ILE A 256 -11.55 -2.82 -32.93
N TYR A 257 -11.44 -1.50 -32.84
CA TYR A 257 -10.20 -0.81 -32.55
C TYR A 257 -10.23 -0.35 -31.10
N VAL A 258 -9.31 -0.87 -30.30
CA VAL A 258 -9.13 -0.48 -28.90
C VAL A 258 -7.99 0.52 -28.84
N LEU A 259 -8.27 1.74 -28.39
CA LEU A 259 -7.31 2.83 -28.29
C LEU A 259 -7.12 3.20 -26.82
N GLY A 260 -5.89 3.12 -26.32
CA GLY A 260 -5.60 3.47 -24.93
C GLY A 260 -4.13 3.48 -24.58
N ASP A 261 -3.82 3.89 -23.36
CA ASP A 261 -2.46 4.04 -22.84
C ASP A 261 -2.20 3.18 -21.59
N ASP A 262 -3.26 2.70 -20.93
CA ASP A 262 -3.14 2.11 -19.62
C ASP A 262 -4.00 0.87 -19.37
N PHE A 263 -3.52 0.02 -18.47
CA PHE A 263 -4.31 -1.04 -17.86
C PHE A 263 -4.00 -1.12 -16.36
N GLN A 264 -4.89 -0.53 -15.56
CA GLN A 264 -4.64 -0.28 -14.14
C GLN A 264 -4.38 -1.57 -13.32
N PRO A 265 -3.50 -1.51 -12.31
CA PRO A 265 -3.28 -2.62 -11.39
C PRO A 265 -4.58 -2.97 -10.62
N GLY A 266 -5.07 -4.19 -10.82
CA GLY A 266 -6.32 -4.67 -10.23
C GLY A 266 -7.10 -5.59 -11.16
N GLY A 267 -7.04 -5.33 -12.46
CA GLY A 267 -7.58 -6.23 -13.48
C GLY A 267 -6.61 -7.39 -13.79
N SER A 268 -7.13 -8.62 -13.91
CA SER A 268 -6.34 -9.78 -14.31
C SER A 268 -6.31 -9.88 -15.84
N ILE A 269 -5.14 -9.72 -16.47
CA ILE A 269 -4.97 -9.89 -17.93
C ILE A 269 -5.56 -11.23 -18.37
N ARG A 270 -5.29 -12.30 -17.60
CA ARG A 270 -5.81 -13.64 -17.89
C ARG A 270 -7.35 -13.68 -17.88
N GLU A 271 -7.98 -13.03 -16.91
CA GLU A 271 -9.44 -13.01 -16.80
C GLU A 271 -10.09 -12.22 -17.94
N VAL A 272 -9.46 -11.11 -18.35
CA VAL A 272 -9.87 -10.36 -19.53
C VAL A 272 -9.83 -11.25 -20.76
N LEU A 273 -8.66 -11.86 -21.04
CA LEU A 273 -8.49 -12.72 -22.20
C LEU A 273 -9.51 -13.87 -22.19
N GLN A 274 -9.71 -14.53 -21.04
CA GLN A 274 -10.72 -15.59 -20.89
C GLN A 274 -12.17 -15.11 -21.07
N THR A 275 -12.45 -13.85 -20.75
CA THR A 275 -13.77 -13.25 -20.96
C THR A 275 -14.00 -12.99 -22.45
N ILE A 276 -13.02 -12.40 -23.12
CA ILE A 276 -13.07 -12.17 -24.57
C ILE A 276 -13.12 -13.50 -25.34
N ASP A 277 -12.30 -14.48 -25.00
CA ASP A 277 -12.26 -15.79 -25.65
C ASP A 277 -13.61 -16.53 -25.59
N ARG A 278 -14.40 -16.29 -24.53
CA ARG A 278 -15.72 -16.91 -24.31
C ARG A 278 -16.83 -16.24 -25.13
N ILE A 279 -16.71 -14.96 -25.44
CA ILE A 279 -17.72 -14.20 -26.19
C ILE A 279 -17.37 -14.10 -27.67
N ASN A 280 -16.09 -14.01 -28.01
CA ASN A 280 -15.59 -13.97 -29.38
C ASN A 280 -15.16 -15.38 -29.81
N LEU A 281 -16.14 -16.26 -30.00
CA LEU A 281 -15.90 -17.67 -30.30
C LEU A 281 -15.18 -17.86 -31.64
N GLU A 282 -14.42 -18.95 -31.75
CA GLU A 282 -13.89 -19.43 -33.02
C GLU A 282 -15.00 -20.14 -33.80
N ASP A 283 -15.08 -19.87 -35.10
CA ASP A 283 -15.92 -20.59 -36.03
C ASP A 283 -15.26 -21.91 -36.48
N ALA A 284 -15.92 -22.63 -37.39
CA ALA A 284 -15.42 -23.92 -37.88
C ALA A 284 -14.09 -23.82 -38.67
N ASN A 285 -13.72 -22.62 -39.13
CA ASN A 285 -12.48 -22.36 -39.86
C ASN A 285 -11.36 -21.86 -38.94
N GLY A 286 -11.65 -21.64 -37.65
CA GLY A 286 -10.74 -21.04 -36.69
C GLY A 286 -10.75 -19.52 -36.71
N ASP A 287 -11.68 -18.88 -37.44
CA ASP A 287 -11.84 -17.43 -37.47
C ASP A 287 -12.70 -16.96 -36.30
N ARG A 288 -12.38 -15.79 -35.77
CA ARG A 288 -13.11 -15.20 -34.63
C ARG A 288 -14.31 -14.40 -35.12
N LEU A 289 -15.38 -14.36 -34.32
CA LEU A 289 -16.63 -13.66 -34.65
C LEU A 289 -16.42 -12.19 -35.05
N VAL A 290 -15.48 -11.52 -34.37
CA VAL A 290 -15.02 -10.17 -34.70
C VAL A 290 -13.50 -10.11 -34.64
N ARG A 291 -12.90 -9.17 -35.38
CA ARG A 291 -11.47 -8.86 -35.25
C ARG A 291 -11.24 -7.77 -34.21
N ILE A 292 -10.17 -7.90 -33.45
CA ILE A 292 -9.80 -6.91 -32.43
C ILE A 292 -8.39 -6.41 -32.69
N HIS A 293 -8.27 -5.10 -32.93
CA HIS A 293 -7.04 -4.36 -33.11
C HIS A 293 -6.77 -3.49 -31.87
N GLY A 294 -5.50 -3.26 -31.58
CA GLY A 294 -5.08 -2.45 -30.44
C GLY A 294 -4.12 -1.35 -30.88
N ILE A 295 -4.29 -0.15 -30.34
CA ILE A 295 -3.40 0.99 -30.55
C ILE A 295 -3.01 1.55 -29.19
N GLY A 296 -1.72 1.42 -28.88
CA GLY A 296 -1.15 1.84 -27.61
C GLY A 296 -0.48 3.21 -27.69
N PHE A 297 -0.85 4.10 -26.77
CA PHE A 297 -0.27 5.45 -26.66
C PHE A 297 0.76 5.51 -25.53
N PRO A 298 2.01 5.95 -25.78
CA PRO A 298 3.07 5.98 -24.77
C PRO A 298 2.97 7.16 -23.76
N THR A 299 1.78 7.68 -23.48
CA THR A 299 1.54 8.88 -22.64
C THR A 299 2.10 8.76 -21.22
N ILE A 300 1.94 7.59 -20.62
CA ILE A 300 2.31 7.33 -19.22
C ILE A 300 3.84 7.24 -19.05
N PHE A 301 4.60 7.00 -20.12
CA PHE A 301 6.07 7.03 -20.04
C PHE A 301 6.61 8.42 -19.69
N ALA A 302 5.87 9.48 -20.00
CA ALA A 302 6.20 10.84 -19.58
C ALA A 302 5.91 11.11 -18.09
N GLY A 303 5.12 10.24 -17.44
CA GLY A 303 4.77 10.32 -16.03
C GLY A 303 5.77 9.61 -15.09
N PRO A 304 5.50 9.65 -13.77
CA PRO A 304 6.34 8.99 -12.76
C PRO A 304 6.50 7.48 -13.01
N ARG A 305 7.72 6.93 -12.81
CA ARG A 305 8.06 5.51 -13.02
C ARG A 305 7.09 4.50 -12.39
N ARG A 306 6.45 4.85 -11.27
CA ARG A 306 5.46 4.00 -10.60
C ARG A 306 4.24 3.64 -11.47
N PHE A 307 3.94 4.44 -12.50
CA PHE A 307 2.84 4.20 -13.44
C PHE A 307 3.28 3.47 -14.71
N GLN A 308 4.59 3.34 -14.97
CA GLN A 308 5.07 2.67 -16.19
C GLN A 308 4.69 1.18 -16.23
N GLN A 309 4.53 0.55 -15.06
CA GLN A 309 4.08 -0.85 -14.95
C GLN A 309 2.74 -1.10 -15.63
N SER A 310 1.82 -0.14 -15.60
CA SER A 310 0.48 -0.33 -16.14
C SER A 310 0.45 -0.19 -17.67
N VAL A 311 1.40 0.54 -18.27
CA VAL A 311 1.66 0.55 -19.73
C VAL A 311 2.17 -0.80 -20.24
N TYR A 312 3.11 -1.42 -19.51
CA TYR A 312 3.61 -2.75 -19.88
C TYR A 312 2.50 -3.79 -19.81
N ARG A 313 1.62 -3.67 -18.81
CA ARG A 313 0.43 -4.52 -18.69
C ARG A 313 -0.54 -4.29 -19.85
N TYR A 314 -0.81 -3.03 -20.22
CA TYR A 314 -1.64 -2.71 -21.38
C TYR A 314 -1.07 -3.30 -22.67
N SER A 315 0.22 -3.10 -22.92
CA SER A 315 0.90 -3.63 -24.11
C SER A 315 0.87 -5.16 -24.16
N THR A 316 1.04 -5.81 -23.00
CA THR A 316 0.92 -7.28 -22.88
C THR A 316 -0.50 -7.74 -23.17
N LEU A 317 -1.49 -7.08 -22.58
CA LEU A 317 -2.90 -7.38 -22.80
C LEU A 317 -3.30 -7.21 -24.28
N MET A 318 -2.95 -6.07 -24.89
CA MET A 318 -3.28 -5.80 -26.29
C MET A 318 -2.57 -6.77 -27.23
N ARG A 319 -1.29 -7.09 -27.00
CA ARG A 319 -0.56 -8.07 -27.81
C ARG A 319 -1.27 -9.44 -27.79
N GLU A 320 -1.58 -9.95 -26.60
CA GLU A 320 -2.25 -11.24 -26.46
C GLU A 320 -3.67 -11.22 -27.03
N MET A 321 -4.43 -10.16 -26.75
CA MET A 321 -5.81 -10.03 -27.22
C MET A 321 -5.88 -9.94 -28.74
N THR A 322 -5.06 -9.11 -29.37
CA THR A 322 -5.09 -8.93 -30.82
C THR A 322 -4.69 -10.20 -31.57
N ILE A 323 -3.63 -10.90 -31.13
CA ILE A 323 -3.19 -12.18 -31.72
C ILE A 323 -4.31 -13.23 -31.66
N ARG A 324 -4.97 -13.38 -30.51
CA ARG A 324 -6.05 -14.36 -30.33
C ARG A 324 -7.30 -14.03 -31.15
N ASN A 325 -7.48 -12.77 -31.52
CA ASN A 325 -8.68 -12.26 -32.16
C ASN A 325 -8.43 -11.82 -33.61
N GLY A 326 -7.37 -12.36 -34.26
CA GLY A 326 -7.09 -12.16 -35.68
C GLY A 326 -6.81 -10.71 -36.07
N GLY A 327 -6.38 -9.89 -35.12
CA GLY A 327 -6.01 -8.49 -35.35
C GLY A 327 -4.56 -8.19 -35.03
N THR A 328 -4.25 -6.89 -34.92
CA THR A 328 -2.89 -6.39 -34.82
C THR A 328 -2.79 -5.35 -33.72
N PHE A 329 -1.71 -5.42 -32.95
CA PHE A 329 -1.35 -4.40 -31.95
C PHE A 329 -0.26 -3.48 -32.49
N VAL A 330 -0.51 -2.17 -32.45
CA VAL A 330 0.46 -1.13 -32.81
C VAL A 330 0.72 -0.27 -31.57
N GLY A 331 1.93 -0.38 -31.02
CA GLY A 331 2.42 0.57 -30.02
C GLY A 331 3.01 1.80 -30.73
N LEU A 332 2.49 2.98 -30.45
CA LEU A 332 3.06 4.21 -31.00
C LEU A 332 4.40 4.51 -30.32
N ASN A 333 5.38 4.95 -31.09
CA ASN A 333 6.70 5.36 -30.57
C ASN A 333 6.67 6.77 -29.95
N ASP A 334 5.64 7.55 -30.31
CA ASP A 334 5.42 8.91 -29.84
C ASP A 334 3.91 9.14 -29.71
N TYR A 335 3.54 9.97 -28.75
CA TYR A 335 2.17 10.39 -28.48
C TYR A 335 1.95 11.88 -28.80
N GLN A 336 2.98 12.61 -29.21
CA GLN A 336 2.89 14.01 -29.65
C GLN A 336 2.41 14.18 -31.10
#